data_AF-A0A558BZH9-F1
#
_entry.id   AF-A0A558BZH9-F1
#
_cell.length_a   1.000
_cell.length_b   1.000
_cell.length_c   1.000
_cell.angle_alpha   90.00
_cell.angle_beta   90.00
_cell.angle_gamma   90.00
#
_symmetry.space_group_name_H-M   'P 1'
#
loop_
_entity.id
_entity.type
_entity.pdbx_description
1 polymer ?
#
loop_
_entity_poly.entity_id
_entity_poly.type
_entity_poly.pdbx_seq_one_letter_code
_entity_poly.pdbx_strand_id
1 'polypeptide(L)'
;MSSVPIAPPPAWVTCPKCATQVPCYEPARSKCFGCFNCRTLFEANPATPTNKGRIIKGFRKENVTGPSLPLGITGALGSYYCRITGYQVRTEQQDRIAEWREYQLRPAEPIVGGDSIDFPLQLAEYQGHWLLIKQARSHPVTKGNHSFQGKEWTSQSTGNTYQLWHRYQPVIRDAQGEFDWNIIEDERLKVQEFTCPPYLLSSEQAPKANSVWYQAEYLEPDQVATAFGVNANTLPSRVGTGAAQPNPHDTAPAWRLFGVAALLLSLLAGWLAITRPSATTTETFTIPAVPAAPAPGAGLLTAPPTVDTLGRAVVPAAGAATPSAPAAATPAASTGYSQMLVSKSIVLTHSSAVDITFTALDLTNHWVEITANLVNEETGRGYEVTRSLEYYEGVEDGESWSEGNRSANVVISGLPPGRYHLNIYPSPEAGTSDTMLLVLLEQHSSFVSNFLIILVLMSAVPLWHWMRHSSFETSRWENSDFAPASD
;
A
#
# COMPACT_ATOMS: atom_id res chain seq x y z
N MET A 1 9.14 -33.56 -23.66
CA MET A 1 10.54 -33.49 -23.20
C MET A 1 11.42 -33.40 -24.45
N SER A 2 11.63 -32.20 -24.98
CA SER A 2 12.66 -32.02 -26.02
C SER A 2 14.00 -32.04 -25.32
N SER A 3 14.70 -33.16 -25.36
CA SER A 3 16.09 -33.23 -24.90
C SER A 3 16.93 -32.36 -25.83
N VAL A 4 17.35 -31.18 -25.37
CA VAL A 4 18.38 -30.40 -26.06
C VAL A 4 19.62 -31.28 -26.22
N PRO A 5 20.16 -31.45 -27.43
CA PRO A 5 21.29 -32.36 -27.65
C PRO A 5 22.54 -31.84 -26.93
N ILE A 6 23.06 -32.64 -26.00
CA ILE A 6 24.37 -32.40 -25.38
C ILE A 6 25.42 -32.79 -26.42
N ALA A 7 26.09 -31.80 -27.01
CA ALA A 7 27.23 -32.07 -27.89
C ALA A 7 28.31 -32.86 -27.13
N PRO A 8 28.93 -33.88 -27.74
CA PRO A 8 29.98 -34.65 -27.06
C PRO A 8 31.17 -33.74 -26.71
N PRO A 9 31.76 -33.89 -25.52
CA PRO A 9 32.91 -33.08 -25.13
C PRO A 9 34.15 -33.43 -25.97
N PRO A 10 34.94 -32.43 -26.42
CA PRO A 10 36.18 -32.63 -27.19
C PRO A 10 37.31 -33.25 -26.37
N ALA A 11 37.28 -33.14 -25.03
CA ALA A 11 38.27 -33.77 -24.16
C ALA A 11 37.67 -34.26 -22.85
N TRP A 12 38.45 -35.05 -22.13
CA TRP A 12 38.11 -35.59 -20.82
C TRP A 12 39.31 -35.48 -19.88
N VAL A 13 39.04 -35.25 -18.59
CA VAL A 13 40.05 -35.31 -17.54
C VAL A 13 39.69 -36.35 -16.50
N THR A 14 40.68 -37.09 -16.02
CA THR A 14 40.47 -38.14 -15.02
C THR A 14 40.56 -37.57 -13.61
N CYS A 15 39.51 -37.73 -12.80
CA CYS A 15 39.53 -37.31 -11.41
C CYS A 15 40.62 -38.08 -10.62
N PRO A 16 41.57 -37.39 -9.96
CA PRO A 16 42.68 -38.04 -9.26
C PRO A 16 42.28 -38.81 -8.01
N LYS A 17 41.05 -38.61 -7.50
CA LYS A 17 40.54 -39.29 -6.28
C LYS A 17 39.74 -40.56 -6.58
N CYS A 18 38.83 -40.51 -7.55
CA CYS A 18 37.87 -41.60 -7.81
C CYS A 18 37.92 -42.15 -9.25
N ALA A 19 38.88 -41.69 -10.07
CA ALA A 19 39.07 -42.08 -11.47
C ALA A 19 37.88 -41.81 -12.41
N THR A 20 36.84 -41.11 -11.96
CA THR A 20 35.73 -40.68 -12.82
C THR A 20 36.23 -39.75 -13.93
N GLN A 21 35.79 -40.00 -15.17
CA GLN A 21 36.02 -39.11 -16.30
C GLN A 21 35.11 -37.88 -16.20
N VAL A 22 35.70 -36.69 -16.21
CA VAL A 22 34.99 -35.40 -16.18
C VAL A 22 35.08 -34.78 -17.58
N PRO A 23 33.95 -34.37 -18.19
CA PRO A 23 33.95 -33.77 -19.52
C PRO A 23 34.63 -32.39 -19.50
N CYS A 24 35.33 -32.06 -20.58
CA CYS A 24 35.96 -30.77 -20.80
C CYS A 24 35.55 -30.23 -22.17
N TYR A 25 34.86 -29.08 -22.20
CA TYR A 25 34.38 -28.46 -23.43
C TYR A 25 35.32 -27.39 -23.96
N GLU A 26 36.14 -26.78 -23.09
CA GLU A 26 37.14 -25.78 -23.49
C GLU A 26 38.59 -26.17 -23.09
N PRO A 27 39.21 -27.18 -23.74
CA PRO A 27 40.54 -27.67 -23.36
C PRO A 27 41.65 -26.59 -23.37
N ALA A 28 41.50 -25.55 -24.18
CA ALA A 28 42.48 -24.48 -24.26
C ALA A 28 42.47 -23.52 -23.04
N ARG A 29 41.38 -23.52 -22.24
CA ARG A 29 41.16 -22.53 -21.18
C ARG A 29 40.91 -23.15 -19.82
N SER A 30 40.26 -24.30 -19.76
CA SER A 30 39.93 -25.01 -18.52
C SER A 30 41.20 -25.42 -17.77
N LYS A 31 41.25 -25.08 -16.47
CA LYS A 31 42.38 -25.37 -15.56
C LYS A 31 41.95 -26.20 -14.35
N CYS A 32 40.76 -25.94 -13.82
CA CYS A 32 40.22 -26.59 -12.64
C CYS A 32 38.93 -27.32 -12.95
N PHE A 33 38.70 -28.44 -12.26
CA PHE A 33 37.59 -29.34 -12.50
C PHE A 33 36.97 -29.81 -11.20
N GLY A 34 35.65 -29.71 -11.09
CA GLY A 34 34.85 -30.28 -10.03
C GLY A 34 34.28 -31.64 -10.45
N CYS A 35 34.66 -32.71 -9.74
CA CYS A 35 34.14 -34.04 -10.04
C CYS A 35 32.67 -34.19 -9.56
N PHE A 36 31.73 -34.40 -10.47
CA PHE A 36 30.31 -34.62 -10.14
C PHE A 36 30.05 -35.85 -9.25
N ASN A 37 30.92 -36.87 -9.34
CA ASN A 37 30.78 -38.11 -8.58
C ASN A 37 31.23 -37.99 -7.11
N CYS A 38 32.50 -37.60 -6.89
CA CYS A 38 33.12 -37.55 -5.56
C CYS A 38 33.31 -36.15 -4.97
N ARG A 39 32.85 -35.11 -5.70
CA ARG A 39 32.90 -33.68 -5.30
C ARG A 39 34.30 -33.20 -4.93
N THR A 40 35.32 -33.72 -5.60
CA THR A 40 36.70 -33.24 -5.47
C THR A 40 36.98 -32.22 -6.55
N LEU A 41 37.46 -31.05 -6.13
CA LEU A 41 38.03 -30.01 -6.97
C LEU A 41 39.53 -30.30 -7.18
N PHE A 42 39.97 -30.28 -8.42
CA PHE A 42 41.35 -30.56 -8.79
C PHE A 42 41.77 -29.77 -10.03
N GLU A 43 43.06 -29.51 -10.14
CA GLU A 43 43.67 -28.98 -11.36
C GLU A 43 44.05 -30.13 -12.30
N ALA A 44 43.80 -29.94 -13.58
CA ALA A 44 44.27 -30.85 -14.62
C ALA A 44 44.54 -30.07 -15.90
N ASN A 45 45.47 -30.57 -16.73
CA ASN A 45 45.69 -30.02 -18.05
C ASN A 45 45.03 -30.95 -19.09
N PRO A 46 43.90 -30.56 -19.69
CA PRO A 46 43.18 -31.40 -20.64
C PRO A 46 43.97 -31.66 -21.94
N ALA A 47 45.01 -30.86 -22.25
CA ALA A 47 45.92 -31.15 -23.36
C ALA A 47 46.95 -32.25 -23.04
N THR A 48 47.15 -32.60 -21.76
CA THR A 48 48.04 -33.70 -21.32
C THR A 48 47.33 -34.63 -20.31
N PRO A 49 46.28 -35.36 -20.76
CA PRO A 49 45.37 -36.11 -19.88
C PRO A 49 46.03 -37.30 -19.14
N THR A 50 47.28 -37.65 -19.47
CA THR A 50 48.07 -38.68 -18.79
C THR A 50 48.67 -38.23 -17.46
N ASN A 51 48.74 -36.93 -17.19
CA ASN A 51 49.21 -36.41 -15.91
C ASN A 51 48.13 -36.55 -14.84
N LYS A 52 48.47 -37.13 -13.68
CA LYS A 52 47.57 -37.18 -12.53
C LYS A 52 47.25 -35.75 -12.09
N GLY A 53 45.98 -35.37 -12.12
CA GLY A 53 45.52 -34.07 -11.66
C GLY A 53 45.90 -33.79 -10.20
N ARG A 54 46.04 -32.51 -9.84
CA ARG A 54 46.40 -32.05 -8.50
C ARG A 54 45.15 -31.71 -7.70
N ILE A 55 44.89 -32.41 -6.60
CA ILE A 55 43.74 -32.12 -5.74
C ILE A 55 43.89 -30.75 -5.09
N ILE A 56 42.84 -29.92 -5.16
CA ILE A 56 42.74 -28.62 -4.48
C ILE A 56 41.92 -28.77 -3.20
N LYS A 57 40.68 -29.27 -3.30
CA LYS A 57 39.72 -29.32 -2.18
C LYS A 57 38.73 -30.47 -2.39
N GLY A 58 38.25 -31.07 -1.30
CA GLY A 58 37.14 -32.02 -1.33
C GLY A 58 35.91 -31.44 -0.64
N PHE A 59 34.76 -31.48 -1.33
CA PHE A 59 33.48 -31.04 -0.78
C PHE A 59 32.67 -32.23 -0.24
N ARG A 60 31.71 -31.95 0.66
CA ARG A 60 30.81 -32.97 1.24
C ARG A 60 29.53 -33.03 0.41
N LYS A 61 29.22 -34.22 -0.14
CA LYS A 61 28.11 -34.41 -1.09
C LYS A 61 26.73 -34.31 -0.43
N GLU A 62 26.59 -34.70 0.84
CA GLU A 62 25.28 -34.82 1.48
C GLU A 62 24.57 -33.49 1.73
N ASN A 63 25.27 -32.36 1.65
CA ASN A 63 24.74 -31.07 2.10
C ASN A 63 24.20 -30.19 0.96
N VAL A 64 24.42 -30.54 -0.30
CA VAL A 64 24.16 -29.64 -1.43
C VAL A 64 23.45 -30.36 -2.56
N THR A 65 22.23 -29.91 -2.87
CA THR A 65 21.48 -30.36 -4.05
C THR A 65 22.28 -30.05 -5.31
N GLY A 66 22.29 -30.98 -6.27
CA GLY A 66 23.00 -30.79 -7.54
C GLY A 66 22.45 -29.62 -8.39
N PRO A 67 23.09 -29.34 -9.53
CA PRO A 67 22.67 -28.25 -10.41
C PRO A 67 21.25 -28.46 -10.94
N SER A 68 20.44 -27.41 -10.90
CA SER A 68 19.10 -27.37 -11.51
C SER A 68 19.16 -27.34 -13.04
N LEU A 69 20.25 -26.79 -13.60
CA LEU A 69 20.55 -26.82 -15.02
C LEU A 69 21.66 -27.85 -15.29
N PRO A 70 21.42 -28.92 -16.08
CA PRO A 70 22.43 -29.92 -16.33
C PRO A 70 23.70 -29.35 -17.00
N LEU A 71 24.88 -29.79 -16.54
CA LEU A 71 26.14 -29.39 -17.17
C LEU A 71 26.25 -29.96 -18.60
N GLY A 72 26.82 -29.18 -19.50
CA GLY A 72 27.03 -29.53 -20.91
C GLY A 72 25.88 -29.16 -21.85
N ILE A 73 24.70 -28.81 -21.32
CA ILE A 73 23.58 -28.35 -22.15
C ILE A 73 23.93 -27.03 -22.82
N THR A 74 23.40 -26.84 -24.02
CA THR A 74 23.46 -25.56 -24.73
C THR A 74 22.13 -24.85 -24.67
N GLY A 75 22.15 -23.53 -24.85
CA GLY A 75 20.95 -22.71 -24.83
C GLY A 75 21.18 -21.34 -25.45
N ALA A 76 20.09 -20.73 -25.90
CA ALA A 76 20.07 -19.39 -26.44
C ALA A 76 19.52 -18.42 -25.37
N LEU A 77 20.41 -17.65 -24.75
CA LEU A 77 20.07 -16.66 -23.75
C LEU A 77 20.19 -15.26 -24.35
N GLY A 78 19.06 -14.69 -24.80
CA GLY A 78 19.08 -13.46 -25.60
C GLY A 78 19.84 -13.69 -26.91
N SER A 79 20.90 -12.90 -27.14
CA SER A 79 21.80 -13.06 -28.29
C SER A 79 22.94 -14.04 -28.06
N TYR A 80 23.07 -14.63 -26.87
CA TYR A 80 24.18 -15.50 -26.51
C TYR A 80 23.81 -16.97 -26.69
N TYR A 81 24.43 -17.64 -27.66
CA TYR A 81 24.37 -19.10 -27.76
C TYR A 81 25.50 -19.72 -26.93
N CYS A 82 25.13 -20.29 -25.79
CA CYS A 82 26.08 -20.66 -24.74
C CYS A 82 25.90 -22.10 -24.25
N ARG A 83 26.94 -22.63 -23.62
CA ARG A 83 27.00 -23.92 -22.95
C ARG A 83 27.27 -23.71 -21.46
N ILE A 84 26.58 -24.46 -20.62
CA ILE A 84 26.88 -24.53 -19.19
C ILE A 84 28.05 -25.48 -18.96
N THR A 85 29.17 -24.98 -18.46
CA THR A 85 30.40 -25.77 -18.32
C THR A 85 30.78 -26.05 -16.87
N GLY A 86 30.47 -25.12 -15.97
CA GLY A 86 30.75 -25.21 -14.54
C GLY A 86 29.52 -24.88 -13.70
N TYR A 87 29.48 -25.41 -12.49
CA TYR A 87 28.48 -25.14 -11.46
C TYR A 87 29.18 -25.05 -10.12
N GLN A 88 28.87 -24.02 -9.32
CA GLN A 88 29.35 -23.88 -7.97
C GLN A 88 28.25 -23.40 -7.03
N VAL A 89 28.41 -23.75 -5.75
CA VAL A 89 27.57 -23.22 -4.67
C VAL A 89 28.44 -22.36 -3.79
N ARG A 90 27.96 -21.13 -3.56
CA ARG A 90 28.59 -20.14 -2.72
C ARG A 90 27.69 -19.81 -1.55
N THR A 91 28.32 -19.41 -0.46
CA THR A 91 27.65 -18.87 0.72
C THR A 91 28.45 -17.71 1.25
N GLU A 92 27.91 -16.95 2.19
CA GLU A 92 28.67 -15.91 2.85
C GLU A 92 29.53 -16.49 3.96
N GLN A 93 30.68 -15.85 4.21
CA GLN A 93 31.55 -16.27 5.30
C GLN A 93 30.86 -16.14 6.68
N GLN A 94 30.03 -15.10 6.83
CA GLN A 94 29.34 -14.74 8.09
C GLN A 94 27.92 -15.34 8.16
N ASP A 95 27.23 -15.50 7.04
CA ASP A 95 25.97 -16.22 6.95
C ASP A 95 26.11 -17.46 6.07
N ARG A 96 26.09 -18.62 6.73
CA ARG A 96 26.23 -19.94 6.07
C ARG A 96 24.89 -20.53 5.61
N ILE A 97 23.78 -19.84 5.86
CA ILE A 97 22.43 -20.25 5.48
C ILE A 97 22.08 -19.66 4.12
N ALA A 98 22.47 -18.42 3.87
CA ALA A 98 22.39 -17.80 2.55
C ALA A 98 23.32 -18.51 1.56
N GLU A 99 22.75 -19.39 0.73
CA GLU A 99 23.46 -20.11 -0.32
C GLU A 99 22.89 -19.76 -1.70
N TRP A 100 23.78 -19.42 -2.64
CA TRP A 100 23.43 -19.17 -4.04
C TRP A 100 24.27 -20.06 -4.97
N ARG A 101 23.76 -20.23 -6.18
CA ARG A 101 24.29 -21.14 -7.20
C ARG A 101 24.81 -20.30 -8.33
N GLU A 102 25.98 -20.63 -8.85
CA GLU A 102 26.55 -19.96 -10.02
C GLU A 102 26.91 -20.99 -11.08
N TYR A 103 26.52 -20.70 -12.31
CA TYR A 103 26.82 -21.50 -13.50
C TYR A 103 27.77 -20.72 -14.39
N GLN A 104 28.80 -21.40 -14.89
CA GLN A 104 29.74 -20.83 -15.86
C GLN A 104 29.22 -21.09 -17.27
N LEU A 105 29.11 -20.03 -18.06
CA LEU A 105 28.61 -20.07 -19.42
C LEU A 105 29.74 -19.72 -20.40
N ARG A 106 29.90 -20.60 -21.38
CA ARG A 106 30.89 -20.45 -22.47
C ARG A 106 30.21 -20.47 -23.83
N PRO A 107 30.85 -19.99 -24.90
CA PRO A 107 30.31 -20.15 -26.23
C PRO A 107 29.97 -21.61 -26.52
N ALA A 108 28.76 -21.89 -27.01
CA ALA A 108 28.40 -23.25 -27.41
C ALA A 108 29.22 -23.70 -28.64
N GLU A 109 29.60 -22.76 -29.49
CA GLU A 109 30.41 -22.95 -30.68
C GLU A 109 31.55 -21.93 -30.70
N PRO A 110 32.71 -22.26 -31.32
CA PRO A 110 33.79 -21.29 -31.49
C PRO A 110 33.31 -20.05 -32.26
N ILE A 111 33.54 -18.87 -31.69
CA ILE A 111 33.14 -17.61 -32.32
C ILE A 111 34.20 -17.20 -33.35
N VAL A 112 33.79 -17.01 -34.60
CA VAL A 112 34.67 -16.57 -35.69
C VAL A 112 35.15 -15.14 -35.39
N GLY A 113 36.45 -14.95 -35.21
CA GLY A 113 37.06 -13.65 -34.85
C GLY A 113 37.44 -13.50 -33.38
N GLY A 114 37.28 -14.54 -32.55
CA GLY A 114 37.51 -14.50 -31.11
C GLY A 114 36.20 -14.40 -30.33
N ASP A 115 36.25 -14.46 -29.00
CA ASP A 115 35.03 -14.42 -28.19
C ASP A 115 34.29 -13.09 -28.33
N SER A 116 32.98 -13.09 -28.09
CA SER A 116 32.29 -11.84 -27.85
C SER A 116 32.91 -11.11 -26.65
N ILE A 117 32.86 -9.78 -26.66
CA ILE A 117 33.35 -8.93 -25.56
C ILE A 117 32.71 -9.26 -24.21
N ASP A 118 31.57 -9.96 -24.21
CA ASP A 118 30.80 -10.24 -23.00
C ASP A 118 31.14 -11.62 -22.41
N PHE A 119 31.76 -12.55 -23.14
CA PHE A 119 32.17 -13.83 -22.58
C PHE A 119 33.49 -13.71 -21.77
N PRO A 120 33.67 -14.51 -20.71
CA PRO A 120 32.75 -15.51 -20.19
C PRO A 120 31.54 -14.91 -19.47
N LEU A 121 30.40 -15.62 -19.54
CA LEU A 121 29.16 -15.23 -18.87
C LEU A 121 28.95 -16.11 -17.63
N GLN A 122 28.14 -15.64 -16.68
CA GLN A 122 27.70 -16.45 -15.55
C GLN A 122 26.19 -16.30 -15.34
N LEU A 123 25.56 -17.37 -14.86
CA LEU A 123 24.21 -17.31 -14.32
C LEU A 123 24.28 -17.50 -12.81
N ALA A 124 23.74 -16.57 -12.04
CA ALA A 124 23.54 -16.75 -10.61
C ALA A 124 22.07 -17.03 -10.30
N GLU A 125 21.81 -17.94 -9.37
CA GLU A 125 20.48 -18.24 -8.83
C GLU A 125 20.51 -18.16 -7.31
N TYR A 126 19.63 -17.33 -6.75
CA TYR A 126 19.37 -17.26 -5.32
C TYR A 126 17.87 -17.27 -5.08
N GLN A 127 17.37 -18.26 -4.34
CA GLN A 127 15.95 -18.41 -4.00
C GLN A 127 14.99 -18.29 -5.21
N GLY A 128 15.37 -18.87 -6.35
CA GLY A 128 14.58 -18.84 -7.59
C GLY A 128 14.67 -17.53 -8.38
N HIS A 129 15.48 -16.57 -7.95
CA HIS A 129 15.79 -15.35 -8.69
C HIS A 129 17.07 -15.53 -9.51
N TRP A 130 17.02 -15.21 -10.80
CA TRP A 130 18.11 -15.47 -11.74
C TRP A 130 18.76 -14.17 -12.21
N LEU A 131 20.08 -14.18 -12.31
CA LEU A 131 20.89 -13.06 -12.79
C LEU A 131 21.85 -13.55 -13.87
N LEU A 132 21.86 -12.88 -15.02
CA LEU A 132 22.90 -13.03 -16.04
C LEU A 132 24.01 -12.01 -15.79
N ILE A 133 25.20 -12.48 -15.47
CA ILE A 133 26.35 -11.67 -15.11
C ILE A 133 27.33 -11.61 -16.30
N LYS A 134 27.77 -10.39 -16.61
CA LYS A 134 28.79 -10.05 -17.61
C LYS A 134 29.75 -9.00 -17.06
N GLN A 135 30.90 -8.81 -17.70
CA GLN A 135 31.82 -7.73 -17.30
C GLN A 135 31.14 -6.35 -17.45
N ALA A 136 31.28 -5.49 -16.43
CA ALA A 136 30.67 -4.17 -16.44
C ALA A 136 31.36 -3.26 -17.44
N ARG A 137 30.58 -2.62 -18.33
CA ARG A 137 31.09 -1.62 -19.29
C ARG A 137 31.20 -0.21 -18.69
N SER A 138 30.48 0.04 -17.60
CA SER A 138 30.46 1.30 -16.87
C SER A 138 30.43 0.98 -15.38
N HIS A 139 31.34 1.56 -14.62
CA HIS A 139 31.45 1.34 -13.17
C HIS A 139 32.13 2.56 -12.50
N PRO A 140 32.04 2.70 -11.17
CA PRO A 140 32.76 3.73 -10.44
C PRO A 140 34.27 3.63 -10.63
N VAL A 141 34.94 4.78 -10.71
CA VAL A 141 36.41 4.84 -10.70
C VAL A 141 36.90 4.72 -9.26
N THR A 142 37.70 3.70 -8.97
CA THR A 142 38.38 3.50 -7.68
C THR A 142 39.82 4.01 -7.75
N LYS A 143 40.32 4.60 -6.66
CA LYS A 143 41.73 5.00 -6.56
C LYS A 143 42.56 3.83 -6.03
N GLY A 144 43.50 3.33 -6.83
CA GLY A 144 44.36 2.22 -6.45
C GLY A 144 43.56 0.96 -6.07
N ASN A 145 44.03 0.25 -5.04
CA ASN A 145 43.45 -1.01 -4.57
C ASN A 145 42.41 -0.83 -3.44
N HIS A 146 41.81 0.36 -3.34
CA HIS A 146 40.74 0.63 -2.37
C HIS A 146 39.37 0.30 -2.98
N SER A 147 38.50 -0.35 -2.20
CA SER A 147 37.11 -0.61 -2.62
C SER A 147 36.33 0.71 -2.76
N PHE A 148 35.26 0.70 -3.53
CA PHE A 148 34.42 1.89 -3.68
C PHE A 148 33.70 2.20 -2.36
N GLN A 149 33.77 3.45 -1.92
CA GLN A 149 33.25 3.88 -0.61
C GLN A 149 31.86 4.50 -0.69
N GLY A 150 31.40 4.90 -1.88
CA GLY A 150 30.06 5.47 -2.06
C GLY A 150 28.97 4.45 -1.75
N LYS A 151 27.85 4.93 -1.23
CA LYS A 151 26.60 4.15 -1.08
C LYS A 151 25.71 4.23 -2.31
N GLU A 152 26.03 5.11 -3.24
CA GLU A 152 25.28 5.32 -4.48
C GLU A 152 26.26 5.69 -5.59
N TRP A 153 25.93 5.32 -6.82
CA TRP A 153 26.66 5.73 -8.00
C TRP A 153 25.73 5.82 -9.21
N THR A 154 25.79 6.95 -9.93
CA THR A 154 25.06 7.15 -11.18
C THR A 154 25.99 6.97 -12.37
N SER A 155 25.60 6.07 -13.29
CA SER A 155 26.31 5.85 -14.54
C SER A 155 26.11 7.03 -15.49
N GLN A 156 27.20 7.65 -15.93
CA GLN A 156 27.15 8.78 -16.88
C GLN A 156 26.68 8.36 -18.28
N SER A 157 26.85 7.09 -18.66
CA SER A 157 26.46 6.61 -20.00
C SER A 157 24.99 6.18 -20.08
N THR A 158 24.41 5.68 -18.99
CA THR A 158 23.04 5.16 -18.97
C THR A 158 22.06 6.02 -18.18
N GLY A 159 22.54 6.88 -17.27
CA GLY A 159 21.70 7.62 -16.33
C GLY A 159 21.19 6.78 -15.16
N ASN A 160 21.49 5.47 -15.12
CA ASN A 160 21.05 4.58 -14.06
C ASN A 160 21.79 4.90 -12.75
N THR A 161 21.03 4.98 -11.65
CA THR A 161 21.54 5.20 -10.30
C THR A 161 21.50 3.89 -9.52
N TYR A 162 22.68 3.41 -9.15
CA TYR A 162 22.90 2.17 -8.41
C TYR A 162 23.09 2.47 -6.93
N GLN A 163 22.35 1.75 -6.08
CA GLN A 163 22.39 1.92 -4.62
C GLN A 163 23.04 0.70 -3.96
N LEU A 164 23.92 0.93 -3.00
CA LEU A 164 24.63 -0.13 -2.28
C LEU A 164 23.62 -1.06 -1.61
N TRP A 165 23.73 -2.34 -1.96
CA TRP A 165 22.82 -3.38 -1.57
C TRP A 165 23.44 -4.29 -0.53
N HIS A 166 24.65 -4.81 -0.79
CA HIS A 166 25.26 -5.80 0.09
C HIS A 166 26.78 -5.77 0.05
N ARG A 167 27.41 -6.28 1.11
CA ARG A 167 28.87 -6.45 1.20
C ARG A 167 29.20 -7.75 1.91
N TYR A 168 29.92 -8.63 1.25
CA TYR A 168 30.21 -9.96 1.79
C TYR A 168 31.53 -10.52 1.29
N GLN A 169 31.89 -11.68 1.85
CA GLN A 169 32.99 -12.52 1.38
C GLN A 169 32.43 -13.91 1.07
N PRO A 170 32.59 -14.41 -0.17
CA PRO A 170 32.04 -15.71 -0.54
C PRO A 170 32.86 -16.85 0.04
N VAL A 171 32.24 -18.02 0.20
CA VAL A 171 32.87 -19.30 0.54
C VAL A 171 32.32 -20.38 -0.38
N ILE A 172 33.20 -21.18 -0.98
CA ILE A 172 32.78 -22.24 -1.91
C ILE A 172 32.39 -23.50 -1.13
N ARG A 173 31.16 -23.98 -1.35
CA ARG A 173 30.56 -25.16 -0.69
C ARG A 173 30.57 -26.41 -1.56
N ASP A 174 30.39 -26.24 -2.86
CA ASP A 174 30.40 -27.33 -3.83
C ASP A 174 30.83 -26.79 -5.19
N ALA A 175 31.40 -27.67 -6.02
CA ALA A 175 31.72 -27.35 -7.40
C ALA A 175 31.72 -28.59 -8.29
N GLN A 176 31.23 -28.43 -9.52
CA GLN A 176 31.12 -29.45 -10.54
C GLN A 176 31.42 -28.85 -11.92
N GLY A 177 31.98 -29.63 -12.83
CA GLY A 177 32.29 -29.17 -14.19
C GLY A 177 33.65 -28.51 -14.30
N GLU A 178 33.83 -27.64 -15.28
CA GLU A 178 35.12 -27.01 -15.62
C GLU A 178 35.16 -25.51 -15.33
N PHE A 179 36.33 -25.02 -14.96
CA PHE A 179 36.64 -23.63 -14.62
C PHE A 179 38.01 -23.24 -15.19
N ASP A 180 38.17 -22.01 -15.68
CA ASP A 180 39.44 -21.48 -16.21
C ASP A 180 40.34 -20.83 -15.14
N TRP A 181 39.92 -20.85 -13.88
CA TRP A 181 40.70 -20.45 -12.71
C TRP A 181 40.45 -21.39 -11.51
N ASN A 182 41.23 -21.20 -10.45
CA ASN A 182 41.03 -21.87 -9.18
C ASN A 182 40.00 -21.11 -8.33
N ILE A 183 38.75 -21.59 -8.37
CA ILE A 183 37.60 -20.97 -7.68
C ILE A 183 37.76 -20.81 -6.17
N ILE A 184 38.71 -21.50 -5.53
CA ILE A 184 38.97 -21.33 -4.08
C ILE A 184 39.68 -20.01 -3.78
N GLU A 185 40.33 -19.41 -4.78
CA GLU A 185 40.93 -18.07 -4.65
C GLU A 185 39.87 -17.00 -4.41
N ASP A 186 38.64 -17.23 -4.88
CA ASP A 186 37.50 -16.33 -4.72
C ASP A 186 37.08 -16.17 -3.25
N GLU A 187 37.41 -17.14 -2.38
CA GLU A 187 37.10 -17.07 -0.94
C GLU A 187 37.84 -15.91 -0.22
N ARG A 188 38.77 -15.24 -0.91
CA ARG A 188 39.50 -14.06 -0.42
C ARG A 188 38.95 -12.75 -0.96
N LEU A 189 37.96 -12.79 -1.85
CA LEU A 189 37.36 -11.60 -2.43
C LEU A 189 36.58 -10.82 -1.37
N LYS A 190 36.64 -9.50 -1.49
CA LYS A 190 35.64 -8.61 -0.89
C LYS A 190 34.67 -8.20 -1.99
N VAL A 191 33.41 -8.54 -1.82
CA VAL A 191 32.36 -8.25 -2.79
C VAL A 191 31.50 -7.09 -2.29
N GLN A 192 31.16 -6.18 -3.21
CA GLN A 192 30.19 -5.12 -2.97
C GLN A 192 29.17 -5.13 -4.10
N GLU A 193 27.88 -5.17 -3.77
CA GLU A 193 26.81 -5.17 -4.75
C GLU A 193 25.97 -3.91 -4.66
N PHE A 194 25.53 -3.41 -5.80
CA PHE A 194 24.69 -2.23 -5.92
C PHE A 194 23.49 -2.54 -6.80
N THR A 195 22.28 -2.31 -6.32
CA THR A 195 21.05 -2.59 -7.04
C THR A 195 20.54 -1.38 -7.82
N CYS A 196 20.05 -1.63 -9.04
CA CYS A 196 19.30 -0.71 -9.89
C CYS A 196 18.40 -1.56 -10.81
N PRO A 197 17.29 -2.13 -10.28
CA PRO A 197 16.48 -3.10 -11.03
C PRO A 197 16.10 -2.60 -12.44
N PRO A 198 16.25 -3.42 -13.50
CA PRO A 198 16.55 -4.86 -13.51
C PRO A 198 18.04 -5.23 -13.35
N TYR A 199 18.92 -4.29 -13.04
CA TYR A 199 20.36 -4.49 -13.00
C TYR A 199 20.92 -4.61 -11.57
N LEU A 200 22.03 -5.33 -11.45
CA LEU A 200 22.89 -5.37 -10.27
C LEU A 200 24.31 -5.05 -10.73
N LEU A 201 25.05 -4.25 -9.99
CA LEU A 201 26.46 -3.99 -10.24
C LEU A 201 27.29 -4.59 -9.09
N SER A 202 28.18 -5.52 -9.41
CA SER A 202 29.03 -6.20 -8.43
C SER A 202 30.50 -5.79 -8.60
N SER A 203 31.15 -5.47 -7.50
CA SER A 203 32.58 -5.19 -7.39
C SER A 203 33.26 -6.32 -6.66
N GLU A 204 34.17 -7.02 -7.32
CA GLU A 204 34.97 -8.09 -6.71
C GLU A 204 36.42 -7.61 -6.54
N GLN A 205 36.89 -7.57 -5.29
CA GLN A 205 38.23 -7.11 -4.97
C GLN A 205 39.07 -8.20 -4.31
N ALA A 206 40.09 -8.67 -5.03
CA ALA A 206 41.10 -9.55 -4.49
C ALA A 206 42.12 -8.79 -3.61
N PRO A 207 42.80 -9.49 -2.67
CA PRO A 207 43.80 -8.85 -1.83
C PRO A 207 44.91 -8.19 -2.65
N LYS A 208 45.16 -6.89 -2.39
CA LYS A 208 46.17 -6.07 -3.08
C LYS A 208 45.95 -5.88 -4.58
N ALA A 209 44.76 -6.19 -5.10
CA ALA A 209 44.38 -5.97 -6.49
C ALA A 209 43.36 -4.83 -6.62
N ASN A 210 43.22 -4.29 -7.83
CA ASN A 210 42.11 -3.40 -8.17
C ASN A 210 40.82 -4.21 -8.26
N SER A 211 39.68 -3.56 -8.03
CA SER A 211 38.37 -4.21 -8.20
C SER A 211 38.11 -4.54 -9.66
N VAL A 212 37.59 -5.75 -9.90
CA VAL A 212 36.95 -6.12 -11.16
C VAL A 212 35.45 -5.90 -10.98
N TRP A 213 34.79 -5.37 -12.01
CA TRP A 213 33.38 -5.01 -11.95
C TRP A 213 32.56 -5.82 -12.94
N TYR A 214 31.42 -6.29 -12.48
CA TYR A 214 30.46 -7.08 -13.24
C TYR A 214 29.08 -6.43 -13.16
N GLN A 215 28.33 -6.49 -14.26
CA GLN A 215 26.94 -6.10 -14.29
C GLN A 215 26.09 -7.35 -14.49
N ALA A 216 25.15 -7.55 -13.58
CA ALA A 216 24.12 -8.56 -13.67
C ALA A 216 22.81 -7.97 -14.20
N GLU A 217 22.07 -8.76 -14.95
CA GLU A 217 20.73 -8.45 -15.45
C GLU A 217 19.76 -9.51 -14.97
N TYR A 218 18.64 -9.07 -14.40
CA TYR A 218 17.61 -9.95 -13.88
C TYR A 218 16.89 -10.70 -15.01
N LEU A 219 16.75 -12.01 -14.83
CA LEU A 219 16.04 -12.90 -15.73
C LEU A 219 14.84 -13.53 -15.04
N GLU A 220 13.73 -13.59 -15.76
CA GLU A 220 12.58 -14.39 -15.36
C GLU A 220 12.92 -15.89 -15.46
N PRO A 221 12.46 -16.73 -14.51
CA PRO A 221 12.67 -18.18 -14.56
C PRO A 221 12.23 -18.82 -15.88
N ASP A 222 11.16 -18.31 -16.49
CA ASP A 222 10.66 -18.77 -17.79
C ASP A 222 11.63 -18.47 -18.93
N GLN A 223 12.38 -17.36 -18.86
CA GLN A 223 13.42 -17.03 -19.84
C GLN A 223 14.57 -18.04 -19.74
N VAL A 224 14.99 -18.38 -18.53
CA VAL A 224 16.04 -19.39 -18.30
C VAL A 224 15.56 -20.77 -18.75
N ALA A 225 14.34 -21.16 -18.39
CA ALA A 225 13.76 -22.44 -18.77
C ALA A 225 13.68 -22.60 -20.29
N THR A 226 13.19 -21.56 -20.97
CA THR A 226 13.07 -21.52 -22.43
C THR A 226 14.45 -21.55 -23.09
N ALA A 227 15.41 -20.77 -22.59
CA ALA A 227 16.75 -20.66 -23.16
C ALA A 227 17.46 -22.02 -23.23
N PHE A 228 17.32 -22.86 -22.20
CA PHE A 228 17.97 -24.17 -22.09
C PHE A 228 17.04 -25.36 -22.38
N GLY A 229 15.79 -25.11 -22.78
CA GLY A 229 14.81 -26.17 -23.08
C GLY A 229 14.49 -27.07 -21.88
N VAL A 230 14.59 -26.55 -20.65
CA VAL A 230 14.26 -27.29 -19.42
C VAL A 230 12.83 -26.98 -18.98
N ASN A 231 12.26 -27.85 -18.14
CA ASN A 231 10.93 -27.62 -17.60
C ASN A 231 10.99 -26.52 -16.52
N ALA A 232 10.24 -25.43 -16.66
CA ALA A 232 10.20 -24.35 -15.69
C ALA A 232 9.88 -24.82 -14.26
N ASN A 233 9.04 -25.85 -14.11
CA ASN A 233 8.67 -26.42 -12.81
C ASN A 233 9.81 -27.19 -12.12
N THR A 234 10.93 -27.43 -12.82
CA THR A 234 12.13 -28.04 -12.25
C THR A 234 13.14 -27.00 -11.76
N LEU A 235 12.95 -25.72 -12.10
CA LEU A 235 13.73 -24.63 -11.56
C LEU A 235 13.26 -24.28 -10.13
N PRO A 236 14.14 -23.74 -9.28
CA PRO A 236 13.75 -23.30 -7.95
C PRO A 236 12.63 -22.24 -8.01
N SER A 237 11.61 -22.40 -7.16
CA SER A 237 10.54 -21.41 -7.04
C SER A 237 11.05 -20.14 -6.36
N ARG A 238 10.50 -18.99 -6.76
CA ARG A 238 10.83 -17.70 -6.15
C ARG A 238 10.38 -17.62 -4.70
N VAL A 239 11.28 -17.19 -3.83
CA VAL A 239 11.00 -16.87 -2.43
C VAL A 239 11.49 -15.46 -2.17
N GLY A 240 10.63 -14.63 -1.56
CA GLY A 240 10.93 -13.24 -1.27
C GLY A 240 11.01 -12.37 -2.53
N THR A 241 11.79 -11.29 -2.43
CA THR A 241 12.02 -10.32 -3.51
C THR A 241 13.51 -10.29 -3.85
N GLY A 242 13.84 -10.55 -5.11
CA GLY A 242 15.23 -10.58 -5.57
C GLY A 242 15.88 -9.19 -5.56
N ALA A 243 17.20 -9.14 -5.33
CA ALA A 243 17.97 -7.89 -5.23
C ALA A 243 17.79 -6.96 -6.44
N ALA A 244 17.77 -7.53 -7.65
CA ALA A 244 17.58 -6.80 -8.91
C ALA A 244 16.20 -7.03 -9.55
N GLN A 245 15.23 -7.58 -8.81
CA GLN A 245 13.90 -7.87 -9.36
C GLN A 245 13.16 -6.55 -9.64
N PRO A 246 12.67 -6.33 -10.87
CA PRO A 246 11.84 -5.18 -11.19
C PRO A 246 10.56 -5.17 -10.35
N ASN A 247 10.16 -3.99 -9.88
CA ASN A 247 8.90 -3.84 -9.18
C ASN A 247 7.74 -3.97 -10.20
N PRO A 248 6.87 -4.98 -10.08
CA PRO A 248 5.76 -5.17 -11.01
C PRO A 248 4.62 -4.15 -10.78
N HIS A 249 4.67 -3.40 -9.69
CA HIS A 249 3.64 -2.45 -9.29
C HIS A 249 4.04 -1.03 -9.68
N ASP A 250 3.85 -0.66 -10.95
CA ASP A 250 3.97 0.74 -11.38
C ASP A 250 2.81 1.58 -10.81
N THR A 251 3.15 2.70 -10.17
CA THR A 251 2.19 3.63 -9.55
C THR A 251 1.79 4.76 -10.51
N ALA A 252 2.61 5.06 -11.52
CA ALA A 252 2.42 6.23 -12.37
C ALA A 252 1.11 6.19 -13.17
N PRO A 253 0.68 5.06 -13.78
CA PRO A 253 -0.60 4.99 -14.48
C PRO A 253 -1.80 5.28 -13.56
N ALA A 254 -1.78 4.75 -12.34
CA ALA A 254 -2.86 4.93 -11.37
C ALA A 254 -2.98 6.39 -10.93
N TRP A 255 -1.85 7.04 -10.62
CA TRP A 255 -1.82 8.46 -10.26
C TRP A 255 -2.20 9.39 -11.43
N ARG A 256 -1.78 9.07 -12.66
CA ARG A 256 -2.18 9.84 -13.86
C ARG A 256 -3.68 9.76 -14.09
N LEU A 257 -4.26 8.56 -14.01
CA LEU A 257 -5.71 8.36 -14.16
C LEU A 257 -6.48 9.10 -13.07
N PHE A 258 -6.05 8.99 -11.81
CA PHE A 258 -6.61 9.75 -10.70
C PHE A 258 -6.56 11.26 -10.96
N GLY A 259 -5.41 11.79 -11.37
CA GLY A 259 -5.24 13.22 -11.66
C GLY A 259 -6.16 13.73 -12.76
N VAL A 260 -6.29 12.99 -13.87
CA VAL A 260 -7.21 13.34 -14.97
C VAL A 260 -8.66 13.30 -14.50
N ALA A 261 -9.05 12.25 -13.78
CA ALA A 261 -10.42 12.10 -13.33
C ALA A 261 -10.80 13.13 -12.24
N ALA A 262 -9.87 13.45 -11.33
CA ALA A 262 -10.03 14.51 -10.33
C ALA A 262 -10.14 15.90 -10.98
N LEU A 263 -9.37 16.16 -12.04
CA LEU A 263 -9.48 17.39 -12.83
C LEU A 263 -10.85 17.50 -13.49
N LEU A 264 -11.30 16.45 -14.19
CA LEU A 264 -12.62 16.44 -14.84
C LEU A 264 -13.75 16.61 -13.83
N LEU A 265 -13.67 15.97 -12.67
CA LEU A 265 -14.64 16.13 -11.59
C LEU A 265 -14.65 17.56 -11.05
N SER A 266 -13.48 18.18 -10.89
CA SER A 266 -13.35 19.57 -10.44
C SER A 266 -13.90 20.57 -11.47
N LEU A 267 -13.65 20.33 -12.76
CA LEU A 267 -14.21 21.11 -13.86
C LEU A 267 -15.74 20.98 -13.92
N LEU A 268 -16.27 19.77 -13.72
CA LEU A 268 -17.71 19.54 -13.64
C LEU A 268 -18.33 20.27 -12.43
N ALA A 269 -17.70 20.15 -11.26
CA ALA A 269 -18.14 20.84 -10.05
C ALA A 269 -18.12 22.37 -10.22
N GLY A 270 -17.05 22.91 -10.80
CA GLY A 270 -16.94 24.34 -11.13
C GLY A 270 -17.98 24.79 -12.16
N TRP A 271 -18.21 24.00 -13.21
CA TRP A 271 -19.25 24.29 -14.21
C TRP A 271 -20.65 24.28 -13.58
N LEU A 272 -20.95 23.33 -12.70
CA LEU A 272 -22.21 23.31 -11.95
C LEU A 272 -22.34 24.53 -11.04
N ALA A 273 -21.28 24.93 -10.33
CA ALA A 273 -21.30 26.14 -9.49
C ALA A 273 -21.53 27.43 -10.29
N ILE A 274 -20.97 27.53 -11.50
CA ILE A 274 -21.14 28.69 -12.39
C ILE A 274 -22.55 28.72 -13.00
N THR A 275 -23.03 27.57 -13.48
CA THR A 275 -24.33 27.48 -14.19
C THR A 275 -25.53 27.42 -13.26
N ARG A 276 -25.32 27.06 -11.99
CA ARG A 276 -26.35 26.93 -10.95
C ARG A 276 -25.88 27.62 -9.67
N PRO A 277 -25.75 28.96 -9.66
CA PRO A 277 -25.32 29.70 -8.48
C PRO A 277 -26.32 29.50 -7.33
N SER A 278 -25.81 29.34 -6.11
CA SER A 278 -26.65 29.30 -4.91
C SER A 278 -27.46 30.59 -4.80
N ALA A 279 -28.77 30.46 -4.62
CA ALA A 279 -29.64 31.60 -4.34
C ALA A 279 -30.10 31.49 -2.88
N THR A 280 -29.75 32.50 -2.09
CA THR A 280 -29.97 32.48 -0.64
C THR A 280 -30.96 33.55 -0.23
N THR A 281 -31.98 33.17 0.54
CA THR A 281 -32.93 34.08 1.19
C THR A 281 -32.78 33.96 2.69
N THR A 282 -32.57 35.08 3.37
CA THR A 282 -32.37 35.12 4.82
C THR A 282 -33.45 35.98 5.46
N GLU A 283 -34.14 35.44 6.45
CA GLU A 283 -35.20 36.13 7.19
C GLU A 283 -35.06 35.86 8.68
N THR A 284 -35.38 36.87 9.48
CA THR A 284 -35.37 36.76 10.94
C THR A 284 -36.79 36.94 11.45
N PHE A 285 -37.19 36.06 12.36
CA PHE A 285 -38.49 36.09 13.02
C PHE A 285 -38.30 36.13 14.54
N THR A 286 -39.29 36.69 15.23
CA THR A 286 -39.38 36.63 16.69
C THR A 286 -40.38 35.54 17.08
N ILE A 287 -39.93 34.57 17.85
CA ILE A 287 -40.77 33.55 18.48
C ILE A 287 -41.18 34.10 19.84
N PRO A 288 -42.48 34.38 20.08
CA PRO A 288 -42.92 34.92 21.35
C PRO A 288 -42.87 33.86 22.46
N ALA A 289 -42.57 34.29 23.67
CA ALA A 289 -42.64 33.49 24.87
C ALA A 289 -44.02 32.85 25.07
N VAL A 290 -44.05 31.55 25.39
CA VAL A 290 -45.27 30.88 25.83
C VAL A 290 -45.32 30.91 27.35
N PRO A 291 -46.36 31.52 27.98
CA PRO A 291 -46.45 31.56 29.43
C PRO A 291 -46.51 30.16 30.02
N ALA A 292 -45.79 29.94 31.12
CA ALA A 292 -45.84 28.69 31.86
C ALA A 292 -47.28 28.37 32.27
N ALA A 293 -47.70 27.11 32.10
CA ALA A 293 -48.99 26.67 32.59
C ALA A 293 -49.08 26.92 34.11
N PRO A 294 -50.20 27.44 34.63
CA PRO A 294 -50.36 27.59 36.07
C PRO A 294 -50.22 26.22 36.73
N ALA A 295 -49.37 26.15 37.77
CA ALA A 295 -49.16 24.92 38.52
C ALA A 295 -50.51 24.31 38.95
N PRO A 296 -50.72 22.99 38.82
CA PRO A 296 -51.96 22.37 39.25
C PRO A 296 -52.11 22.49 40.77
N GLY A 297 -52.97 23.42 41.21
CA GLY A 297 -53.72 23.34 42.46
C GLY A 297 -53.03 23.84 43.74
N ALA A 298 -53.05 25.16 43.99
CA ALA A 298 -53.26 25.71 45.33
C ALA A 298 -54.79 25.82 45.62
N GLY A 299 -55.55 24.79 45.27
CA GLY A 299 -56.96 24.67 45.60
C GLY A 299 -57.09 24.00 46.97
N LEU A 300 -57.38 24.80 48.00
CA LEU A 300 -57.81 24.31 49.32
C LEU A 300 -59.09 23.48 49.15
N LEU A 301 -58.96 22.17 49.00
CA LEU A 301 -60.01 21.21 49.28
C LEU A 301 -59.85 20.75 50.73
N THR A 302 -60.61 21.37 51.63
CA THR A 302 -60.85 20.82 52.97
C THR A 302 -61.62 19.51 52.83
N ALA A 303 -60.95 18.38 53.05
CA ALA A 303 -61.62 17.09 53.18
C ALA A 303 -62.52 17.10 54.44
N PRO A 304 -63.76 16.57 54.38
CA PRO A 304 -64.58 16.41 55.58
C PRO A 304 -64.00 15.28 56.45
N PRO A 305 -64.15 15.32 57.79
CA PRO A 305 -63.63 14.29 58.66
C PRO A 305 -64.42 12.99 58.46
N THR A 306 -63.71 11.88 58.24
CA THR A 306 -64.27 10.53 58.29
C THR A 306 -64.47 10.12 59.75
N VAL A 307 -65.66 9.60 60.06
CA VAL A 307 -66.07 9.13 61.38
C VAL A 307 -66.47 7.67 61.23
N ASP A 308 -65.99 6.79 62.11
CA ASP A 308 -66.41 5.38 62.10
C ASP A 308 -67.82 5.23 62.73
N THR A 309 -68.45 4.06 62.58
CA THR A 309 -69.83 3.70 62.98
C THR A 309 -70.18 3.83 64.47
N LEU A 310 -69.25 4.34 65.29
CA LEU A 310 -69.46 4.71 66.71
C LEU A 310 -69.00 6.15 67.06
N GLY A 311 -68.76 7.02 66.07
CA GLY A 311 -68.61 8.46 66.32
C GLY A 311 -67.21 8.93 66.78
N ARG A 312 -66.13 8.15 66.57
CA ARG A 312 -64.76 8.55 66.93
C ARG A 312 -63.90 8.83 65.69
N ALA A 313 -63.10 9.90 65.76
CA ALA A 313 -62.12 10.27 64.76
C ALA A 313 -60.92 9.31 64.80
N VAL A 314 -60.51 8.79 63.64
CA VAL A 314 -59.38 7.86 63.48
C VAL A 314 -58.29 8.55 62.67
N VAL A 315 -57.08 8.63 63.23
CA VAL A 315 -55.87 9.12 62.53
C VAL A 315 -55.08 7.90 62.05
N PRO A 316 -54.80 7.71 60.75
CA PRO A 316 -53.88 6.68 60.31
C PRO A 316 -52.43 7.18 60.40
N ALA A 317 -51.56 6.33 60.94
CA ALA A 317 -50.13 6.53 61.06
C ALA A 317 -49.40 6.37 59.69
N ALA A 318 -48.33 7.14 59.52
CA ALA A 318 -47.46 7.13 58.35
C ALA A 318 -46.71 5.78 58.20
N GLY A 319 -46.77 5.20 57.01
CA GLY A 319 -46.01 4.01 56.60
C GLY A 319 -45.49 4.17 55.18
N ALA A 320 -44.21 3.89 55.00
CA ALA A 320 -43.36 4.24 53.86
C ALA A 320 -43.80 3.66 52.51
N ALA A 321 -43.65 4.46 51.44
CA ALA A 321 -43.70 4.03 50.06
C ALA A 321 -42.35 4.33 49.36
N THR A 322 -41.74 3.27 48.83
CA THR A 322 -40.53 3.24 47.99
C THR A 322 -40.81 3.84 46.61
N PRO A 323 -39.85 4.51 45.94
CA PRO A 323 -40.09 5.12 44.63
C PRO A 323 -39.96 4.10 43.49
N SER A 324 -41.04 3.89 42.76
CA SER A 324 -41.05 3.28 41.43
C SER A 324 -40.89 4.36 40.35
N ALA A 325 -40.09 4.02 39.33
CA ALA A 325 -39.66 4.82 38.18
C ALA A 325 -40.75 5.70 37.52
N PRO A 326 -40.39 6.84 36.91
CA PRO A 326 -41.35 7.65 36.18
C PRO A 326 -41.76 6.93 34.88
N ALA A 327 -43.05 6.61 34.81
CA ALA A 327 -43.71 6.20 33.58
C ALA A 327 -43.65 7.34 32.56
N ALA A 328 -43.39 6.96 31.31
CA ALA A 328 -43.45 7.83 30.14
C ALA A 328 -44.78 8.59 30.11
N ALA A 329 -44.71 9.90 30.32
CA ALA A 329 -45.83 10.80 30.09
C ALA A 329 -46.04 10.90 28.57
N THR A 330 -47.17 10.40 28.11
CA THR A 330 -47.73 10.77 26.80
C THR A 330 -47.99 12.29 26.83
N PRO A 331 -47.53 13.09 25.85
CA PRO A 331 -47.83 14.52 25.87
C PRO A 331 -49.32 14.70 25.59
N ALA A 332 -50.05 15.13 26.61
CA ALA A 332 -51.36 15.73 26.44
C ALA A 332 -51.18 17.01 25.61
N ALA A 333 -51.90 17.09 24.49
CA ALA A 333 -51.93 18.26 23.62
C ALA A 333 -52.41 19.50 24.40
N SER A 334 -51.48 20.35 24.83
CA SER A 334 -51.78 21.73 25.22
C SER A 334 -51.83 22.56 23.95
N THR A 335 -53.04 22.99 23.56
CA THR A 335 -53.28 23.88 22.44
C THR A 335 -52.82 25.30 22.79
N GLY A 336 -51.51 25.55 22.73
CA GLY A 336 -50.93 26.90 22.69
C GLY A 336 -50.63 27.23 21.24
N TYR A 337 -51.49 28.00 20.56
CA TYR A 337 -51.22 28.43 19.20
C TYR A 337 -50.05 29.44 19.20
N SER A 338 -48.84 28.97 18.92
CA SER A 338 -47.78 29.84 18.41
C SER A 338 -48.28 30.47 17.10
N GLN A 339 -48.09 31.77 16.93
CA GLN A 339 -48.43 32.42 15.66
C GLN A 339 -47.65 31.76 14.53
N MET A 340 -48.34 31.36 13.46
CA MET A 340 -47.71 30.85 12.25
C MET A 340 -46.88 31.99 11.63
N LEU A 341 -45.58 31.73 11.44
CA LEU A 341 -44.68 32.64 10.74
C LEU A 341 -44.63 32.23 9.28
N VAL A 342 -44.62 33.20 8.36
CA VAL A 342 -44.61 32.95 6.91
C VAL A 342 -43.43 33.68 6.30
N SER A 343 -42.57 32.96 5.58
CA SER A 343 -41.44 33.56 4.86
C SER A 343 -41.88 34.30 3.60
N LYS A 344 -40.99 35.11 3.03
CA LYS A 344 -41.16 35.55 1.64
C LYS A 344 -41.12 34.34 0.71
N SER A 345 -41.78 34.49 -0.44
CA SER A 345 -41.80 33.46 -1.47
C SER A 345 -40.45 33.39 -2.20
N ILE A 346 -39.98 32.16 -2.44
CA ILE A 346 -38.88 31.85 -3.34
C ILE A 346 -39.41 31.26 -4.64
N VAL A 347 -38.71 31.46 -5.75
CA VAL A 347 -39.07 30.93 -7.07
C VAL A 347 -38.03 29.91 -7.51
N LEU A 348 -38.49 28.70 -7.83
CA LEU A 348 -37.67 27.63 -8.41
C LEU A 348 -37.93 27.58 -9.92
N THR A 349 -36.92 27.87 -10.74
CA THR A 349 -37.03 27.84 -12.21
C THR A 349 -36.90 26.43 -12.78
N HIS A 350 -36.24 25.53 -12.06
CA HIS A 350 -36.01 24.14 -12.42
C HIS A 350 -36.26 23.23 -11.23
N SER A 351 -36.32 21.92 -11.48
CA SER A 351 -36.35 20.97 -10.37
C SER A 351 -35.05 21.09 -9.56
N SER A 352 -35.17 21.40 -8.27
CA SER A 352 -34.02 21.69 -7.42
C SER A 352 -34.20 21.14 -6.01
N ALA A 353 -33.12 21.17 -5.24
CA ALA A 353 -33.16 20.98 -3.80
C ALA A 353 -33.17 22.34 -3.12
N VAL A 354 -33.93 22.46 -2.02
CA VAL A 354 -33.92 23.61 -1.13
C VAL A 354 -33.38 23.16 0.21
N ASP A 355 -32.33 23.83 0.64
CA ASP A 355 -31.74 23.69 1.96
C ASP A 355 -32.36 24.75 2.89
N ILE A 356 -32.86 24.31 4.04
CA ILE A 356 -33.48 25.16 5.05
C ILE A 356 -32.66 25.02 6.33
N THR A 357 -32.06 26.12 6.76
CA THR A 357 -31.36 26.21 8.04
C THR A 357 -32.13 27.09 8.99
N PHE A 358 -32.42 26.55 10.17
CA PHE A 358 -33.01 27.26 11.30
C PHE A 358 -31.93 27.51 12.34
N THR A 359 -31.78 28.75 12.80
CA THR A 359 -30.83 29.11 13.84
C THR A 359 -31.50 30.01 14.87
N ALA A 360 -31.59 29.54 16.11
CA ALA A 360 -32.11 30.34 17.22
C ALA A 360 -30.94 31.09 17.89
N LEU A 361 -30.89 32.41 17.68
CA LEU A 361 -29.70 33.23 17.97
C LEU A 361 -29.42 33.41 19.46
N ASP A 362 -30.45 33.36 20.28
CA ASP A 362 -30.49 33.67 21.71
C ASP A 362 -31.00 32.49 22.58
N LEU A 363 -31.07 31.29 22.00
CA LEU A 363 -31.53 30.07 22.67
C LEU A 363 -30.49 29.60 23.71
N THR A 364 -30.86 29.60 24.99
CA THR A 364 -29.97 29.12 26.08
C THR A 364 -30.78 28.57 27.26
N ASN A 365 -30.46 27.33 27.66
CA ASN A 365 -31.12 26.58 28.73
C ASN A 365 -32.61 26.35 28.49
N HIS A 366 -32.99 26.10 27.23
CA HIS A 366 -34.32 25.69 26.80
C HIS A 366 -34.28 25.15 25.37
N TRP A 367 -35.41 24.65 24.90
CA TRP A 367 -35.60 24.13 23.55
C TRP A 367 -36.75 24.81 22.80
N VAL A 368 -36.68 24.73 21.48
CA VAL A 368 -37.76 25.10 20.57
C VAL A 368 -37.89 24.06 19.47
N GLU A 369 -39.07 23.46 19.35
CA GLU A 369 -39.39 22.60 18.22
C GLU A 369 -39.93 23.46 17.08
N ILE A 370 -39.40 23.27 15.88
CA ILE A 370 -39.81 23.97 14.67
C ILE A 370 -40.41 22.94 13.73
N THR A 371 -41.73 23.00 13.54
CA THR A 371 -42.39 22.34 12.42
C THR A 371 -42.54 23.35 11.30
N ALA A 372 -42.01 23.06 10.12
CA ALA A 372 -42.10 23.94 8.96
C ALA A 372 -42.67 23.18 7.77
N ASN A 373 -43.48 23.86 6.96
CA ASN A 373 -44.10 23.31 5.76
C ASN A 373 -43.79 24.22 4.58
N LEU A 374 -43.00 23.71 3.62
CA LEU A 374 -42.69 24.41 2.39
C LEU A 374 -43.83 24.17 1.40
N VAL A 375 -44.60 25.21 1.06
CA VAL A 375 -45.84 25.08 0.28
C VAL A 375 -45.64 25.61 -1.13
N ASN A 376 -45.96 24.78 -2.13
CA ASN A 376 -46.05 25.22 -3.53
C ASN A 376 -47.33 26.04 -3.73
N GLU A 377 -47.21 27.29 -4.16
CA GLU A 377 -48.34 28.22 -4.24
C GLU A 377 -49.31 27.94 -5.39
N GLU A 378 -48.88 27.19 -6.40
CA GLU A 378 -49.70 26.87 -7.57
C GLU A 378 -50.51 25.58 -7.36
N THR A 379 -49.89 24.59 -6.72
CA THR A 379 -50.49 23.25 -6.53
C THR A 379 -51.05 23.03 -5.12
N GLY A 380 -50.67 23.87 -4.16
CA GLY A 380 -50.98 23.69 -2.74
C GLY A 380 -50.23 22.53 -2.08
N ARG A 381 -49.32 21.86 -2.77
CA ARG A 381 -48.55 20.73 -2.22
C ARG A 381 -47.55 21.24 -1.18
N GLY A 382 -47.68 20.75 0.06
CA GLY A 382 -46.75 21.00 1.16
C GLY A 382 -45.68 19.92 1.32
N TYR A 383 -44.52 20.32 1.81
CA TYR A 383 -43.42 19.44 2.20
C TYR A 383 -43.04 19.80 3.64
N GLU A 384 -43.47 18.95 4.58
CA GLU A 384 -43.30 19.17 6.01
C GLU A 384 -41.95 18.64 6.52
N VAL A 385 -41.32 19.41 7.40
CA VAL A 385 -40.07 19.09 8.09
C VAL A 385 -40.17 19.55 9.54
N THR A 386 -39.69 18.72 10.46
CA THR A 386 -39.63 19.05 11.90
C THR A 386 -38.20 18.99 12.41
N ARG A 387 -37.78 19.98 13.18
CA ARG A 387 -36.46 20.07 13.81
C ARG A 387 -36.58 20.63 15.22
N SER A 388 -35.86 20.04 16.18
CA SER A 388 -35.68 20.63 17.51
C SER A 388 -34.37 21.42 17.54
N LEU A 389 -34.41 22.63 18.08
CA LEU A 389 -33.24 23.41 18.44
C LEU A 389 -33.17 23.45 19.96
N GLU A 390 -32.02 23.11 20.53
CA GLU A 390 -31.82 23.11 21.99
C GLU A 390 -30.37 23.45 22.30
N TYR A 391 -30.15 24.19 23.36
CA TYR A 391 -28.79 24.50 23.81
C TYR A 391 -28.80 24.72 25.32
N TYR A 392 -27.94 23.99 26.04
CA TYR A 392 -27.82 24.02 27.48
C TYR A 392 -26.38 24.34 27.87
N GLU A 393 -26.19 25.14 28.91
CA GLU A 393 -24.87 25.44 29.46
C GLU A 393 -24.95 25.66 30.97
N GLY A 394 -23.89 25.26 31.68
CA GLY A 394 -23.84 25.32 33.13
C GLY A 394 -22.43 25.16 33.69
N VAL A 395 -22.33 25.25 35.01
CA VAL A 395 -21.11 24.98 35.77
C VAL A 395 -21.45 23.96 36.85
N GLU A 396 -20.73 22.84 36.87
CA GLU A 396 -20.88 21.78 37.87
C GLU A 396 -19.49 21.42 38.40
N ASP A 397 -19.34 21.36 39.73
CA ASP A 397 -18.05 21.10 40.41
C ASP A 397 -16.85 21.97 39.98
N GLY A 398 -17.13 23.17 39.47
CA GLY A 398 -16.11 24.12 39.00
C GLY A 398 -15.71 23.97 37.53
N GLU A 399 -16.30 23.00 36.82
CA GLU A 399 -16.10 22.80 35.38
C GLU A 399 -17.32 23.33 34.60
N SER A 400 -17.04 24.09 33.53
CA SER A 400 -18.07 24.59 32.62
C SER A 400 -18.40 23.56 31.54
N TRP A 401 -19.68 23.32 31.29
CA TRP A 401 -20.15 22.43 30.23
C TRP A 401 -21.17 23.12 29.32
N SER A 402 -21.29 22.63 28.08
CA SER A 402 -22.36 22.98 27.16
C SER A 402 -22.80 21.79 26.32
N GLU A 403 -24.07 21.72 25.97
CA GLU A 403 -24.70 20.64 25.22
C GLU A 403 -25.75 21.18 24.24
N GLY A 404 -25.98 20.48 23.14
CA GLY A 404 -26.99 20.83 22.14
C GLY A 404 -26.46 21.69 20.99
N ASN A 405 -27.36 22.08 20.09
CA ASN A 405 -27.08 22.93 18.94
C ASN A 405 -28.23 23.92 18.70
N ARG A 406 -27.88 25.21 18.64
CA ARG A 406 -28.80 26.31 18.30
C ARG A 406 -29.24 26.32 16.84
N SER A 407 -28.62 25.49 15.99
CA SER A 407 -28.86 25.43 14.56
C SER A 407 -29.19 24.02 14.08
N ALA A 408 -30.17 23.92 13.19
CA ALA A 408 -30.52 22.68 12.52
C ALA A 408 -30.75 22.93 11.03
N ASN A 409 -30.35 21.94 10.23
CA ASN A 409 -30.41 21.98 8.78
C ASN A 409 -31.34 20.87 8.25
N VAL A 410 -32.04 21.14 7.14
CA VAL A 410 -32.81 20.13 6.41
C VAL A 410 -32.81 20.43 4.92
N VAL A 411 -32.58 19.39 4.11
CA VAL A 411 -32.60 19.48 2.64
C VAL A 411 -33.84 18.77 2.12
N ILE A 412 -34.66 19.50 1.36
CA ILE A 412 -35.80 18.93 0.62
C ILE A 412 -35.37 18.82 -0.84
N SER A 413 -35.18 17.59 -1.32
CA SER A 413 -34.71 17.30 -2.69
C SER A 413 -35.87 17.06 -3.66
N GLY A 414 -35.64 17.36 -4.95
CA GLY A 414 -36.58 16.99 -6.02
C GLY A 414 -37.85 17.84 -6.07
N LEU A 415 -37.79 19.08 -5.60
CA LEU A 415 -38.91 20.01 -5.68
C LEU A 415 -39.12 20.41 -7.15
N PRO A 416 -40.36 20.34 -7.69
CA PRO A 416 -40.64 20.78 -9.05
C PRO A 416 -40.54 22.31 -9.17
N PRO A 417 -40.34 22.84 -10.39
CA PRO A 417 -40.38 24.28 -10.64
C PRO A 417 -41.69 24.90 -10.13
N GLY A 418 -41.62 26.13 -9.61
CA GLY A 418 -42.78 26.84 -9.08
C GLY A 418 -42.41 27.86 -8.00
N ARG A 419 -43.41 28.59 -7.52
CA ARG A 419 -43.26 29.53 -6.41
C ARG A 419 -43.62 28.87 -5.08
N TYR A 420 -42.80 29.10 -4.06
CA TYR A 420 -42.93 28.47 -2.75
C TYR A 420 -42.79 29.48 -1.62
N HIS A 421 -43.49 29.29 -0.50
CA HIS A 421 -43.22 29.97 0.77
C HIS A 421 -43.12 28.94 1.90
N LEU A 422 -42.47 29.33 2.99
CA LEU A 422 -42.30 28.48 4.17
C LEU A 422 -43.26 28.94 5.27
N ASN A 423 -44.15 28.05 5.69
CA ASN A 423 -44.96 28.22 6.89
C ASN A 423 -44.22 27.58 8.06
N ILE A 424 -44.04 28.30 9.15
CA ILE A 424 -43.26 27.87 10.31
C ILE A 424 -44.16 27.93 11.54
N TYR A 425 -44.20 26.82 12.27
CA TYR A 425 -44.97 26.60 13.48
C TYR A 425 -43.98 26.32 14.63
N PRO A 426 -43.44 27.37 15.27
CA PRO A 426 -42.49 27.22 16.37
C PRO A 426 -43.23 26.85 17.66
N SER A 427 -42.81 25.78 18.33
CA SER A 427 -43.30 25.36 19.63
C SER A 427 -42.18 25.54 20.66
N PRO A 428 -41.99 26.75 21.22
CA PRO A 428 -40.99 26.99 22.26
C PRO A 428 -41.40 26.34 23.59
N GLU A 429 -40.41 26.00 24.40
CA GLU A 429 -40.63 25.54 25.77
C GLU A 429 -41.37 26.61 26.60
N ALA A 430 -42.36 26.18 27.38
CA ALA A 430 -43.19 27.10 28.18
C ALA A 430 -42.39 27.71 29.35
N GLY A 431 -42.60 28.99 29.63
CA GLY A 431 -41.91 29.72 30.70
C GLY A 431 -40.58 30.34 30.30
N THR A 432 -40.25 30.36 29.01
CA THR A 432 -39.03 30.94 28.43
C THR A 432 -39.26 32.37 27.92
N SER A 433 -38.19 33.08 27.55
CA SER A 433 -38.26 34.40 26.91
C SER A 433 -38.46 34.30 25.39
N ASP A 434 -38.76 35.43 24.75
CA ASP A 434 -38.77 35.52 23.29
C ASP A 434 -37.43 35.02 22.72
N THR A 435 -37.49 34.36 21.56
CA THR A 435 -36.33 33.80 20.85
C THR A 435 -36.28 34.33 19.42
N MET A 436 -35.11 34.79 18.96
CA MET A 436 -34.87 35.23 17.59
C MET A 436 -34.50 34.04 16.69
N LEU A 437 -35.37 33.73 15.74
CA LEU A 437 -35.16 32.67 14.75
C LEU A 437 -34.66 33.25 13.43
N LEU A 438 -33.42 32.94 13.07
CA LEU A 438 -32.87 33.15 11.73
C LEU A 438 -33.22 31.94 10.85
N VAL A 439 -33.87 32.19 9.72
CA VAL A 439 -34.20 31.19 8.70
C VAL A 439 -33.43 31.51 7.43
N LEU A 440 -32.65 30.54 6.97
CA LEU A 440 -31.90 30.59 5.73
C LEU A 440 -32.49 29.57 4.76
N LEU A 441 -32.97 30.03 3.60
CA LEU A 441 -33.34 29.17 2.48
C LEU A 441 -32.27 29.29 1.40
N GLU A 442 -31.53 28.22 1.14
CA GLU A 442 -30.55 28.14 0.06
C GLU A 442 -31.05 27.20 -1.04
N GLN A 443 -31.14 27.72 -2.26
CA GLN A 443 -31.39 26.92 -3.46
C GLN A 443 -30.05 26.48 -4.05
N HIS A 444 -30.00 25.30 -4.67
CA HIS A 444 -28.80 24.81 -5.38
C HIS A 444 -27.58 24.62 -4.48
N SER A 445 -27.81 24.21 -3.22
CA SER A 445 -26.75 23.97 -2.23
C SER A 445 -25.61 23.13 -2.82
N SER A 446 -24.39 23.64 -2.66
CA SER A 446 -23.19 23.00 -3.19
C SER A 446 -22.86 21.78 -2.34
N PHE A 447 -23.01 20.57 -2.91
CA PHE A 447 -22.65 19.32 -2.23
C PHE A 447 -21.13 19.10 -2.19
N VAL A 448 -20.39 20.02 -1.57
CA VAL A 448 -18.92 19.93 -1.39
C VAL A 448 -18.56 18.61 -0.71
N SER A 449 -19.38 18.15 0.23
CA SER A 449 -19.22 16.84 0.87
C SER A 449 -19.21 15.69 -0.14
N ASN A 450 -20.15 15.66 -1.10
CA ASN A 450 -20.18 14.61 -2.13
C ASN A 450 -18.96 14.66 -3.04
N PHE A 451 -18.51 15.86 -3.42
CA PHE A 451 -17.28 16.04 -4.18
C PHE A 451 -16.06 15.46 -3.42
N LEU A 452 -15.93 15.79 -2.14
CA LEU A 452 -14.85 15.28 -1.28
C LEU A 452 -14.92 13.76 -1.11
N ILE A 453 -16.13 13.20 -0.88
CA ILE A 453 -16.35 11.76 -0.76
C ILE A 453 -15.91 11.04 -2.05
N ILE A 454 -16.28 11.55 -3.23
CA ILE A 454 -15.88 10.95 -4.50
C ILE A 454 -14.36 11.00 -4.67
N LEU A 455 -13.72 12.13 -4.34
CA LEU A 455 -12.26 12.22 -4.40
C LEU A 455 -11.56 11.22 -3.47
N VAL A 456 -12.08 11.01 -2.26
CA VAL A 456 -11.57 10.02 -1.31
C VAL A 456 -11.78 8.60 -1.84
N LEU A 457 -12.94 8.28 -2.39
CA LEU A 457 -13.18 6.96 -2.98
C LEU A 457 -12.26 6.70 -4.19
N MET A 458 -12.03 7.71 -5.02
CA MET A 458 -11.12 7.61 -6.16
C MET A 458 -9.66 7.46 -5.76
N SER A 459 -9.23 8.01 -4.62
CA SER A 459 -7.85 7.89 -4.14
C SER A 459 -7.50 6.49 -3.64
N ALA A 460 -8.50 5.63 -3.37
CA ALA A 460 -8.28 4.26 -2.94
C ALA A 460 -7.44 3.43 -3.95
N VAL A 461 -7.64 3.63 -5.26
CA VAL A 461 -6.90 2.90 -6.31
C VAL A 461 -5.42 3.28 -6.36
N PRO A 462 -5.04 4.57 -6.52
CA PRO A 462 -3.63 4.95 -6.50
C PRO A 462 -2.97 4.64 -5.14
N LEU A 463 -3.72 4.75 -4.03
CA LEU A 463 -3.20 4.36 -2.71
C LEU A 463 -2.91 2.86 -2.62
N TRP A 464 -3.80 2.01 -3.15
CA TRP A 464 -3.56 0.56 -3.20
C TRP A 464 -2.32 0.20 -4.03
N HIS A 465 -2.17 0.81 -5.22
CA HIS A 465 -0.97 0.63 -6.05
C HIS A 465 0.29 1.10 -5.33
N TRP A 466 0.22 2.26 -4.66
CA TRP A 466 1.31 2.79 -3.86
C TRP A 466 1.68 1.84 -2.71
N MET A 467 0.70 1.31 -1.97
CA MET A 467 0.95 0.33 -0.91
C MET A 467 1.62 -0.94 -1.45
N ARG A 468 1.18 -1.45 -2.60
CA ARG A 468 1.79 -2.62 -3.25
C ARG A 468 3.21 -2.35 -3.72
N HIS A 469 3.46 -1.17 -4.30
CA HIS A 469 4.79 -0.72 -4.70
C HIS A 469 5.71 -0.62 -3.48
N SER A 470 5.30 0.12 -2.45
CA SER A 470 6.08 0.32 -1.23
C SER A 470 6.34 -1.00 -0.50
N SER A 471 5.34 -1.88 -0.37
CA SER A 471 5.53 -3.20 0.23
C SER A 471 6.56 -4.04 -0.52
N PHE A 472 6.55 -4.01 -1.87
CA PHE A 472 7.55 -4.71 -2.66
C PHE A 472 8.96 -4.16 -2.42
N GLU A 473 9.11 -2.83 -2.39
CA GLU A 473 10.39 -2.18 -2.12
C GLU A 473 10.89 -2.49 -0.70
N THR A 474 10.02 -2.43 0.30
CA THR A 474 10.35 -2.82 1.69
C THR A 474 10.85 -4.27 1.74
N SER A 475 10.10 -5.22 1.17
CA SER A 475 10.51 -6.64 1.16
C SER A 475 11.79 -6.89 0.36
N ARG A 476 12.12 -6.05 -0.63
CA ARG A 476 13.44 -6.08 -1.26
C ARG A 476 14.47 -5.69 -0.19
N TRP A 477 14.41 -4.47 0.31
CA TRP A 477 15.41 -3.93 1.24
C TRP A 477 15.55 -4.66 2.58
N GLU A 478 14.57 -5.46 3.01
CA GLU A 478 14.69 -6.37 4.15
C GLU A 478 15.86 -7.37 4.02
N ASN A 479 16.26 -7.70 2.78
CA ASN A 479 17.38 -8.60 2.51
C ASN A 479 18.72 -7.86 2.30
N SER A 480 18.78 -6.58 2.66
CA SER A 480 19.97 -5.72 2.50
C SER A 480 20.43 -5.17 3.85
N ASP A 481 21.73 -5.25 4.11
CA ASP A 481 22.37 -4.57 5.25
C ASP A 481 22.41 -3.03 5.11
N PHE A 482 21.95 -2.50 3.97
CA PHE A 482 22.10 -1.10 3.58
C PHE A 482 20.79 -0.46 3.14
N ALA A 483 19.65 -0.94 3.66
CA ALA A 483 18.34 -0.33 3.43
C ALA A 483 18.41 1.22 3.53
N PRO A 484 17.89 1.96 2.52
CA PRO A 484 17.83 3.41 2.57
C PRO A 484 17.11 3.85 3.84
N ALA A 485 17.57 4.94 4.45
CA ALA A 485 16.82 5.56 5.53
C ALA A 485 15.42 5.90 5.01
N SER A 486 14.38 5.56 5.77
CA SER A 486 13.04 6.04 5.50
C SER A 486 13.04 7.56 5.69
N ASP A 487 13.05 8.31 4.59
CA ASP A 487 12.85 9.76 4.60
C ASP A 487 11.41 10.12 4.99
#